data_AF-A0A9W3SDU3-F1
#
_entry.id   AF-A0A9W3SDU3-F1
#
_cell.length_a   1.000
_cell.length_b   1.000
_cell.length_c   1.000
_cell.angle_alpha   90.00
_cell.angle_beta   90.00
_cell.angle_gamma   90.00
#
_symmetry.space_group_name_H-M   'P 1'
#
loop_
_entity.id
_entity.type
_entity.pdbx_description
1 polymer ?
#
loop_
_entity_poly.entity_id
_entity_poly.type
_entity_poly.pdbx_seq_one_letter_code
_entity_poly.pdbx_strand_id
1 'polypeptide(L)'
;MRSQYSYLNVTQYLYSSNELRHMYNHAKSRAETESILKHMKNHEVFDNKEYKGYFNLSQIVEEDLYGEEEDILDWQDLMERYEIVATKSGVTFREKNEEDYE
;
A
#
# COMPACT_ATOMS: atom_id res chain seq x y z
N MET A 1 -14.77 -2.04 -15.48
CA MET A 1 -14.99 -2.74 -14.19
C MET A 1 -16.16 -3.70 -14.34
N ARG A 2 -16.02 -4.96 -13.94
CA ARG A 2 -17.12 -5.95 -14.04
C ARG A 2 -18.23 -5.67 -13.01
N SER A 3 -19.48 -5.99 -13.35
CA SER A 3 -20.68 -5.67 -12.56
C SER A 3 -20.62 -6.19 -11.12
N GLN A 4 -20.04 -7.38 -10.91
CA GLN A 4 -19.86 -7.98 -9.59
C GLN A 4 -19.02 -7.11 -8.63
N TYR A 5 -18.02 -6.37 -9.11
CA TYR A 5 -17.22 -5.47 -8.27
C TYR A 5 -17.93 -4.15 -8.02
N SER A 6 -18.66 -3.62 -9.02
CA SER A 6 -19.49 -2.44 -8.81
C SER A 6 -20.60 -2.71 -7.78
N TYR A 7 -21.14 -3.92 -7.73
CA TYR A 7 -22.16 -4.32 -6.76
C TYR A 7 -21.66 -4.30 -5.31
N LEU A 8 -20.38 -4.59 -5.07
CA LEU A 8 -19.77 -4.51 -3.74
C LEU A 8 -19.91 -3.12 -3.10
N ASN A 9 -20.02 -2.06 -3.91
CA ASN A 9 -20.12 -0.69 -3.44
C ASN A 9 -21.53 -0.27 -3.00
N VAL A 10 -22.56 -1.04 -3.37
CA VAL A 10 -23.98 -0.67 -3.14
C VAL A 10 -24.73 -1.68 -2.28
N THR A 11 -24.24 -2.92 -2.19
CA THR A 11 -24.82 -3.96 -1.34
C THR A 11 -24.73 -3.58 0.14
N GLN A 12 -25.78 -3.89 0.90
CA GLN A 12 -25.81 -3.79 2.37
C GLN A 12 -25.34 -5.09 3.06
N TYR A 13 -25.15 -6.15 2.29
CA TYR A 13 -24.65 -7.43 2.76
C TYR A 13 -23.11 -7.46 2.73
N LEU A 14 -22.52 -7.88 3.85
CA LEU A 14 -21.09 -8.15 3.97
C LEU A 14 -20.75 -9.50 3.34
N TYR A 15 -20.03 -9.46 2.23
CA TYR A 15 -19.44 -10.65 1.61
C TYR A 15 -18.40 -11.29 2.52
N SER A 16 -18.39 -12.63 2.58
CA SER A 16 -17.43 -13.36 3.41
C SER A 16 -15.97 -13.07 3.00
N SER A 17 -15.04 -13.12 3.96
CA SER A 17 -13.62 -12.89 3.67
C SER A 17 -13.05 -13.86 2.63
N ASN A 18 -13.57 -15.09 2.57
CA ASN A 18 -13.17 -16.09 1.57
C ASN A 18 -13.64 -15.70 0.16
N GLU A 19 -14.86 -15.19 0.05
CA GLU A 19 -15.42 -14.74 -1.24
C GLU A 19 -14.72 -13.47 -1.73
N LEU A 20 -14.47 -12.51 -0.84
CA LEU A 20 -13.68 -11.32 -1.17
C LEU A 20 -12.26 -11.68 -1.61
N ARG A 21 -11.62 -12.67 -0.96
CA ARG A 21 -10.30 -13.18 -1.38
C ARG A 21 -10.36 -13.86 -2.74
N HIS A 22 -11.40 -14.64 -3.02
CA HIS A 22 -11.62 -15.22 -4.33
C HIS A 22 -11.79 -14.12 -5.40
N MET A 23 -12.56 -13.07 -5.11
CA MET A 23 -12.72 -11.92 -6.01
C MET A 23 -11.40 -11.17 -6.21
N TYR A 24 -10.59 -11.00 -5.16
CA TYR A 24 -9.27 -10.38 -5.23
C TYR A 24 -8.33 -11.14 -6.18
N ASN A 25 -8.22 -12.46 -6.00
CA ASN A 25 -7.38 -13.31 -6.86
C ASN A 25 -7.78 -13.27 -8.35
N HIS A 26 -9.01 -12.85 -8.65
CA HIS A 26 -9.52 -12.75 -10.02
C HIS A 26 -9.67 -11.29 -10.49
N ALA A 27 -9.29 -10.31 -9.68
CA ALA A 27 -9.30 -8.90 -10.06
C ALA A 27 -8.29 -8.67 -11.19
N LYS A 28 -8.67 -7.87 -12.18
CA LYS A 28 -7.83 -7.59 -13.37
C LYS A 28 -7.41 -6.13 -13.46
N SER A 29 -7.81 -5.31 -12.49
CA SER A 29 -7.55 -3.88 -12.50
C SER A 29 -7.55 -3.33 -11.09
N ARG A 30 -6.76 -2.27 -10.87
CA ARG A 30 -6.71 -1.51 -9.63
C ARG A 30 -8.09 -1.14 -9.10
N ALA A 31 -8.98 -0.66 -9.97
CA ALA A 31 -10.33 -0.24 -9.58
C ALA A 31 -11.21 -1.39 -9.06
N GLU A 32 -10.99 -2.63 -9.53
CA GLU A 32 -11.66 -3.82 -8.99
C GLU A 32 -11.13 -4.16 -7.60
N THR A 33 -9.82 -4.08 -7.39
CA THR A 33 -9.17 -4.22 -6.07
C THR A 33 -9.64 -3.14 -5.09
N GLU A 34 -9.74 -1.88 -5.50
CA GLU A 34 -10.28 -0.78 -4.70
C GLU A 34 -11.74 -1.00 -4.28
N SER A 35 -12.55 -1.65 -5.12
CA SER A 35 -13.94 -1.99 -4.76
C SER A 35 -14.01 -3.03 -3.64
N ILE A 36 -13.06 -3.96 -3.58
CA ILE A 36 -12.94 -4.93 -2.47
C ILE A 36 -12.53 -4.20 -1.18
N LEU A 37 -11.51 -3.33 -1.26
CA LEU A 37 -11.08 -2.51 -0.13
C LEU A 37 -12.24 -1.68 0.44
N LYS A 38 -12.94 -0.97 -0.43
CA LYS A 38 -14.08 -0.12 -0.06
C LYS A 38 -15.21 -0.93 0.56
N HIS A 39 -15.48 -2.12 0.06
CA HIS A 39 -16.48 -3.01 0.64
C HIS A 39 -16.17 -3.37 2.09
N MET A 40 -14.92 -3.71 2.40
CA MET A 40 -14.49 -4.00 3.77
C MET A 40 -14.57 -2.77 4.68
N LYS A 41 -14.23 -1.58 4.15
CA LYS A 41 -14.34 -0.31 4.89
C LYS A 41 -15.80 0.06 5.20
N ASN A 42 -16.69 -0.08 4.23
CA ASN A 42 -18.12 0.23 4.39
C ASN A 42 -18.81 -0.64 5.44
N HIS A 43 -18.30 -1.85 5.68
CA HIS A 43 -18.83 -2.77 6.68
C HIS A 43 -18.00 -2.80 7.97
N GLU A 44 -17.07 -1.87 8.15
CA GLU A 44 -16.29 -1.70 9.38
C GLU A 44 -15.46 -2.94 9.78
N VAL A 45 -15.13 -3.80 8.80
CA VAL A 45 -14.28 -5.00 8.99
C VAL A 45 -12.86 -4.84 8.46
N PHE A 46 -12.57 -3.71 7.81
CA PHE A 46 -11.23 -3.35 7.34
C PHE A 46 -10.28 -3.15 8.53
N ASP A 47 -9.09 -3.77 8.47
CA ASP A 47 -8.02 -3.67 9.46
C ASP A 47 -8.40 -4.01 10.92
N ASN A 48 -9.53 -4.69 11.12
CA ASN A 48 -9.98 -5.09 12.45
C ASN A 48 -9.50 -6.50 12.80
N LYS A 49 -8.60 -6.60 13.79
CA LYS A 49 -7.98 -7.85 14.26
C LYS A 49 -8.97 -8.88 14.84
N GLU A 50 -10.16 -8.45 15.29
CA GLU A 50 -11.22 -9.37 15.72
C GLU A 50 -11.71 -10.24 14.54
N TYR A 51 -11.65 -9.69 13.34
CA TYR A 51 -12.07 -10.32 12.09
C TYR A 51 -10.87 -10.81 11.27
N LYS A 52 -10.13 -11.79 11.82
CA LYS A 52 -8.86 -12.31 11.26
C LYS A 52 -8.83 -12.53 9.73
N GLY A 53 -9.92 -13.07 9.16
CA GLY A 53 -9.99 -13.31 7.72
C GLY A 53 -9.98 -12.03 6.88
N TYR A 54 -10.71 -11.01 7.33
CA TYR A 54 -10.74 -9.69 6.70
C TYR A 54 -9.48 -8.91 6.99
N PHE A 55 -8.96 -8.94 8.23
CA PHE A 55 -7.69 -8.34 8.60
C PHE A 55 -6.53 -8.81 7.69
N ASN A 56 -6.40 -10.13 7.51
CA ASN A 56 -5.34 -10.65 6.64
C ASN A 56 -5.53 -10.23 5.17
N LEU A 57 -6.78 -10.09 4.71
CA LEU A 57 -7.06 -9.64 3.35
C LEU A 57 -6.81 -8.13 3.19
N SER A 58 -7.13 -7.31 4.20
CA SER A 58 -6.92 -5.87 4.15
C SER A 58 -5.44 -5.53 4.00
N GLN A 59 -4.57 -6.21 4.74
CA GLN A 59 -3.12 -6.01 4.65
C GLN A 59 -2.59 -6.30 3.24
N ILE A 60 -3.05 -7.40 2.61
CA ILE A 60 -2.65 -7.75 1.23
C ILE A 60 -3.17 -6.73 0.22
N VAL A 61 -4.44 -6.35 0.33
CA VAL A 61 -5.10 -5.43 -0.61
C VAL A 61 -4.54 -4.01 -0.49
N GLU A 62 -4.18 -3.58 0.72
CA GLU A 62 -3.58 -2.27 0.96
C GLU A 62 -2.15 -2.20 0.41
N GLU A 63 -1.34 -3.25 0.63
CA GLU A 63 -0.02 -3.39 0.03
C GLU A 63 -0.08 -3.43 -1.51
N ASP A 64 -1.02 -4.17 -2.11
CA ASP A 64 -1.18 -4.21 -3.58
C ASP A 64 -1.59 -2.84 -4.17
N LEU A 65 -2.32 -2.03 -3.41
CA LEU A 65 -2.78 -0.71 -3.86
C LEU A 65 -1.79 0.42 -3.55
N TYR A 66 -1.03 0.32 -2.47
CA TYR A 66 -0.26 1.43 -1.90
C TYR A 66 1.13 1.02 -1.36
N GLY A 67 1.50 -0.26 -1.42
CA GLY A 67 2.76 -0.81 -0.88
C GLY A 67 4.02 -0.46 -1.67
N GLU A 68 3.88 0.29 -2.75
CA GLU A 68 4.99 0.96 -3.43
C GLU A 68 4.70 2.47 -3.47
N GLU A 69 4.82 3.15 -2.32
CA GLU A 69 5.36 4.51 -2.39
C GLU A 69 6.86 4.36 -2.68
N GLU A 70 7.21 4.27 -3.97
CA GLU A 70 8.50 4.82 -4.39
C GLU A 70 8.44 6.30 -4.02
N ASP A 71 9.00 6.67 -2.87
CA ASP A 71 9.35 8.05 -2.61
C ASP A 71 10.28 8.46 -3.74
N ILE A 72 9.76 9.21 -4.72
CA ILE A 72 10.57 9.93 -5.67
C ILE A 72 11.28 11.01 -4.84
N LEU A 73 12.40 10.62 -4.24
CA LEU A 73 13.28 11.54 -3.54
C LEU A 73 13.78 12.51 -4.60
N ASP A 74 13.42 13.79 -4.44
CA ASP A 74 13.95 14.83 -5.30
C ASP A 74 15.48 14.83 -5.18
N TRP A 75 16.16 14.98 -6.32
CA TRP A 75 17.62 14.96 -6.34
C TRP A 75 18.21 16.06 -5.45
N GLN A 76 17.52 17.20 -5.28
CA GLN A 76 17.94 18.27 -4.38
C GLN A 76 17.78 17.86 -2.92
N ASP A 77 16.66 17.24 -2.54
CA ASP A 77 16.43 16.74 -1.17
C ASP A 77 17.49 15.70 -0.76
N LEU A 78 17.85 14.79 -1.67
CA LEU A 78 18.88 13.79 -1.44
C LEU A 78 20.26 14.46 -1.24
N MET A 79 20.58 15.45 -2.07
CA MET A 79 21.82 16.22 -1.99
C MET A 79 21.87 17.15 -0.79
N GLU A 80 20.73 17.55 -0.23
CA GLU A 80 20.67 18.33 1.02
C GLU A 80 21.03 17.45 2.21
N ARG A 81 20.44 16.25 2.31
CA ARG A 81 20.58 15.33 3.45
C ARG A 81 21.87 14.50 3.45
N TYR A 82 22.37 14.14 2.28
CA TYR A 82 23.50 13.22 2.14
C TYR A 82 24.67 13.84 1.36
N GLU A 83 25.89 13.52 1.79
CA GLU A 83 27.11 13.70 1.00
C GLU A 83 27.46 12.41 0.24
N ILE A 84 27.99 12.59 -0.99
CA ILE A 84 28.47 11.49 -1.82
C ILE A 84 29.97 11.28 -1.53
N VAL A 85 30.31 10.11 -0.99
CA VAL A 85 31.66 9.77 -0.55
C VAL A 85 32.25 8.69 -1.44
N ALA A 86 33.38 8.98 -2.09
CA ALA A 86 34.19 7.99 -2.77
C ALA A 86 35.04 7.20 -1.75
N THR A 87 34.96 5.88 -1.82
CA THR A 87 35.70 4.94 -0.97
C THR A 87 36.49 3.97 -1.84
N LYS A 88 37.36 3.16 -1.21
CA LYS A 88 38.13 2.12 -1.93
C LYS A 88 37.24 1.04 -2.55
N SER A 89 36.00 0.87 -2.08
CA SER A 89 35.04 -0.12 -2.58
C SER A 89 34.00 0.47 -3.53
N GLY A 90 34.03 1.78 -3.81
CA GLY A 90 33.06 2.45 -4.67
C GLY A 90 32.51 3.73 -4.07
N VAL A 91 31.31 4.12 -4.49
CA VAL A 91 30.62 5.33 -4.01
C VAL A 91 29.61 4.94 -2.92
N THR A 92 29.58 5.69 -1.82
CA THR A 92 28.58 5.55 -0.76
C THR A 92 27.96 6.91 -0.43
N PHE A 93 26.75 6.92 0.11
CA PHE A 93 26.14 8.10 0.70
C PHE A 93 26.42 8.12 2.21
N ARG A 94 26.66 9.30 2.78
CA ARG A 94 26.75 9.53 4.22
C ARG A 94 25.84 10.69 4.59
N GLU A 95 25.09 10.59 5.68
CA GLU A 95 24.23 11.67 6.16
C GLU A 95 25.09 12.85 6.64
N LYS A 96 24.71 14.07 6.27
CA LYS A 96 25.40 15.27 6.75
C LYS A 96 24.98 15.52 8.20
N ASN A 97 25.93 15.74 9.10
CA ASN A 97 25.61 16.21 10.44
C ASN A 97 25.58 17.75 10.43
N GLU A 98 24.59 18.36 11.09
CA GLU A 98 24.46 19.83 11.20
C GLU A 98 25.67 20.50 11.90
N GLU A 99 26.48 19.73 12.63
CA GLU A 99 27.65 20.24 13.37
C GLU A 99 28.91 20.45 12.50
N ASP A 100 28.93 20.01 11.24
CA ASP A 100 30.10 20.14 10.35
C ASP A 100 30.24 21.56 9.72
N TYR A 101 29.36 22.50 10.09
CA TYR A 101 29.32 23.88 9.56
C TYR A 101 29.50 24.99 10.63
N GLU A 102 29.89 24.67 11.87
CA GLU A 102 30.37 25.65 12.88
C GLU A 102 31.91 25.72 12.93
#